data_AF-A0A2M6W3W9-F1
#
_entry.id   AF-A0A2M6W3W9-F1
#
_cell.length_a   1.000
_cell.length_b   1.000
_cell.length_c   1.000
_cell.angle_alpha   90.00
_cell.angle_beta   90.00
_cell.angle_gamma   90.00
#
_symmetry.space_group_name_H-M   'P 1'
#
loop_
_entity.id
_entity.type
_entity.pdbx_description
1 polymer ?
#
loop_
_entity_poly.entity_id
_entity_poly.type
_entity_poly.pdbx_seq_one_letter_code
_entity_poly.pdbx_strand_id
1 'polypeptide(L)'
;MPPLASLLPTLPWQILEIIIKVVAILGAILLTYGIFLKTEKRQDIFLFIGAFCLFIYALYLGNFIFMLAMTGLGLSSFVEFVEILIGLHKERKNQL
;
A
#
# COMPACT_ATOMS: atom_id res chain seq x y z
N MET A 1 -23.76 -3.05 3.21
CA MET A 1 -22.94 -3.96 2.36
C MET A 1 -21.56 -3.33 2.25
N PRO A 2 -20.46 -4.08 2.41
CA PRO A 2 -19.12 -3.51 2.27
C PRO A 2 -18.97 -2.92 0.85
N PRO A 3 -18.27 -1.79 0.67
CA PRO A 3 -18.11 -1.15 -0.65
C PRO A 3 -17.55 -2.08 -1.72
N LEU A 4 -16.67 -3.01 -1.35
CA LEU A 4 -16.14 -4.01 -2.27
C LEU A 4 -17.23 -4.96 -2.81
N ALA A 5 -18.34 -5.12 -2.08
CA ALA A 5 -19.40 -6.03 -2.49
C ALA A 5 -20.21 -5.58 -3.71
N SER A 6 -20.28 -4.27 -3.96
CA SER A 6 -20.90 -3.75 -5.17
C SER A 6 -20.06 -3.97 -6.43
N LEU A 7 -18.74 -4.18 -6.27
CA LEU A 7 -17.81 -4.39 -7.39
C LEU A 7 -17.71 -5.85 -7.82
N LEU A 8 -17.96 -6.81 -6.92
CA LEU A 8 -17.79 -8.25 -7.17
C LEU A 8 -18.99 -9.09 -6.69
N PRO A 9 -20.20 -8.90 -7.26
CA PRO A 9 -21.45 -9.43 -6.72
C PRO A 9 -21.58 -10.96 -6.72
N THR A 10 -20.80 -11.68 -7.54
CA THR A 10 -20.99 -13.11 -7.81
C THR A 10 -20.01 -14.04 -7.07
N LEU A 11 -19.10 -13.51 -6.25
CA LEU A 11 -18.08 -14.32 -5.56
C LEU A 11 -18.56 -14.91 -4.22
N PRO A 12 -18.05 -16.09 -3.82
CA PRO A 12 -18.27 -16.64 -2.48
C PRO A 12 -17.64 -15.73 -1.40
N TRP A 13 -18.50 -14.98 -0.71
CA TRP A 13 -18.10 -13.93 0.23
C TRP A 13 -17.26 -14.43 1.41
N GLN A 14 -17.48 -15.65 1.90
CA GLN A 14 -16.68 -16.18 3.02
C GLN A 14 -15.22 -16.40 2.63
N ILE A 15 -14.96 -16.94 1.43
CA ILE A 15 -13.60 -17.18 0.94
C ILE A 15 -12.92 -15.84 0.67
N LEU A 16 -13.65 -14.88 0.07
CA LEU A 16 -13.12 -13.55 -0.20
C LEU A 16 -12.73 -12.82 1.08
N GLU A 17 -13.54 -12.89 2.14
CA GLU A 17 -13.22 -12.29 3.44
C GLU A 17 -11.93 -12.86 4.03
N ILE A 18 -11.74 -14.18 3.96
CA ILE A 18 -10.52 -14.85 4.44
C ILE A 18 -9.31 -14.35 3.64
N ILE A 19 -9.42 -14.30 2.31
CA ILE A 19 -8.33 -13.84 1.43
C ILE A 19 -7.97 -12.38 1.76
N ILE A 20 -8.96 -11.49 1.88
CA ILE A 20 -8.73 -10.09 2.20
C ILE A 20 -8.03 -9.94 3.55
N LYS A 21 -8.45 -10.69 4.58
CA LYS A 21 -7.82 -10.67 5.90
C LYS A 21 -6.36 -11.13 5.84
N VAL A 22 -6.07 -12.21 5.12
CA VAL A 22 -4.69 -12.70 4.93
C VAL A 22 -3.84 -11.66 4.19
N VAL A 23 -4.36 -11.08 3.11
CA VAL A 23 -3.70 -10.01 2.36
C VAL A 23 -3.46 -8.78 3.24
N ALA A 24 -4.40 -8.43 4.12
CA ALA A 24 -4.24 -7.31 5.06
C ALA A 24 -3.12 -7.57 6.08
N ILE A 25 -3.04 -8.79 6.62
CA ILE A 25 -1.97 -9.19 7.55
C ILE A 25 -0.61 -9.13 6.84
N LEU A 26 -0.51 -9.71 5.64
CA LEU A 26 0.72 -9.63 4.84
C LEU A 26 1.07 -8.18 4.50
N GLY A 27 0.08 -7.36 4.14
CA GLY A 27 0.26 -5.92 3.91
C GLY A 27 0.82 -5.19 5.12
N ALA A 28 0.30 -5.46 6.33
CA ALA A 28 0.82 -4.89 7.56
C ALA A 28 2.28 -5.31 7.85
N ILE A 29 2.62 -6.58 7.60
CA ILE A 29 3.99 -7.09 7.73
C ILE A 29 4.92 -6.38 6.73
N LEU A 30 4.51 -6.24 5.46
CA LEU A 30 5.30 -5.59 4.42
C LEU A 30 5.50 -4.10 4.71
N LEU A 31 4.45 -3.39 5.16
CA LEU A 31 4.54 -1.98 5.51
C LEU A 31 5.49 -1.78 6.70
N THR A 32 5.36 -2.62 7.72
CA THR A 32 6.28 -2.62 8.89
C THR A 32 7.72 -2.91 8.46
N TYR A 33 7.93 -3.90 7.60
CA TYR A 33 9.25 -4.25 7.08
C TYR A 33 9.86 -3.12 6.24
N GLY A 34 9.05 -2.45 5.43
CA GLY A 34 9.46 -1.29 4.63
C GLY A 34 10.06 -0.18 5.47
N ILE A 35 9.50 0.10 6.66
CA ILE A 35 10.01 1.13 7.59
C ILE A 35 11.45 0.85 8.05
N PHE A 36 11.84 -0.41 8.22
CA PHE A 36 13.19 -0.78 8.67
C PHE A 36 14.21 -0.90 7.53
N LEU A 37 13.75 -0.80 6.28
CA LEU A 37 14.60 -1.04 5.12
C LEU A 37 15.43 0.19 4.81
N LYS A 38 16.75 0.13 4.99
CA LYS A 38 17.65 1.27 4.73
C LYS A 38 17.97 1.51 3.24
N THR A 39 17.46 0.67 2.35
CA THR A 39 17.68 0.80 0.91
C THR A 39 16.52 1.56 0.29
N GLU A 40 16.73 2.83 -0.04
CA GLU A 40 15.70 3.76 -0.57
C GLU A 40 14.83 3.10 -1.66
N LYS A 41 15.44 2.58 -2.74
CA LYS A 41 14.69 1.96 -3.85
C LYS A 41 13.80 0.78 -3.45
N ARG A 42 14.20 0.02 -2.43
CA ARG A 42 13.48 -1.18 -2.01
C ARG A 42 12.38 -0.80 -1.01
N GLN A 43 12.66 0.15 -0.13
CA GLN A 43 11.73 0.66 0.86
C GLN A 43 10.43 1.12 0.21
N ASP A 44 10.51 1.93 -0.83
CA ASP A 44 9.32 2.54 -1.46
C ASP A 44 8.39 1.50 -2.08
N ILE A 45 8.95 0.44 -2.67
CA ILE A 45 8.16 -0.68 -3.22
C ILE A 45 7.41 -1.40 -2.10
N PHE A 46 8.08 -1.72 -0.99
CA PHE A 46 7.45 -2.43 0.12
C PHE A 46 6.39 -1.57 0.82
N LEU A 47 6.64 -0.28 0.97
CA LEU A 47 5.67 0.68 1.49
C LEU A 47 4.46 0.81 0.57
N PHE A 48 4.67 0.93 -0.75
CA PHE A 48 3.58 1.00 -1.72
C PHE A 48 2.72 -0.28 -1.74
N ILE A 49 3.34 -1.45 -1.81
CA ILE A 49 2.62 -2.74 -1.82
C ILE A 49 1.88 -2.93 -0.49
N GLY A 50 2.53 -2.65 0.65
CA GLY A 50 1.91 -2.72 1.96
C GLY A 50 0.70 -1.78 2.09
N ALA A 51 0.85 -0.53 1.65
CA ALA A 51 -0.24 0.45 1.61
C ALA A 51 -1.40 -0.01 0.74
N PHE A 52 -1.12 -0.57 -0.43
CA PHE A 52 -2.13 -1.04 -1.36
C PHE A 52 -2.93 -2.23 -0.79
N CYS A 53 -2.26 -3.19 -0.16
CA CYS A 53 -2.92 -4.31 0.53
C CYS A 53 -3.84 -3.81 1.65
N LEU A 54 -3.38 -2.86 2.47
CA LEU A 54 -4.19 -2.28 3.54
C LEU A 54 -5.31 -1.37 3.02
N PHE A 55 -5.13 -0.72 1.87
CA PHE A 55 -6.17 0.04 1.20
C PHE A 55 -7.32 -0.85 0.73
N ILE A 56 -7.02 -2.03 0.16
CA ILE A 56 -8.04 -3.03 -0.21
C ILE A 56 -8.83 -3.46 1.03
N TYR A 57 -8.15 -3.66 2.16
CA TYR A 57 -8.81 -3.96 3.42
C TYR A 57 -9.66 -2.79 3.95
N ALA A 58 -9.17 -1.55 3.80
CA ALA A 58 -9.93 -0.35 4.15
C ALA A 58 -11.21 -0.20 3.32
N LEU A 59 -11.14 -0.51 2.02
CA LEU A 59 -12.29 -0.58 1.12
C LEU A 59 -13.28 -1.68 1.54
N TYR A 60 -12.77 -2.84 1.96
CA TYR A 60 -13.61 -3.92 2.49
C TYR A 60 -14.34 -3.50 3.78
N LEU A 61 -13.64 -2.85 4.71
CA LEU A 61 -14.23 -2.32 5.95
C LEU A 61 -15.17 -1.13 5.71
N GLY A 62 -15.03 -0.43 4.58
CA GLY A 62 -15.72 0.84 4.33
C GLY A 62 -15.24 1.99 5.21
N ASN A 63 -13.98 1.95 5.66
CA ASN A 63 -13.41 2.97 6.54
C ASN A 63 -12.73 4.08 5.72
N PHE A 64 -13.41 5.22 5.59
CA PHE A 64 -12.93 6.35 4.79
C PHE A 64 -11.62 6.96 5.29
N ILE A 65 -11.44 7.10 6.60
CA ILE A 65 -10.22 7.67 7.18
C ILE A 65 -9.03 6.77 6.88
N PHE A 66 -9.21 5.45 7.05
CA PHE A 66 -8.15 4.50 6.76
C PHE A 66 -7.84 4.41 5.27
N MET A 67 -8.86 4.50 4.40
CA MET A 67 -8.68 4.59 2.95
C MET A 67 -7.81 5.80 2.59
N LEU A 68 -8.13 7.00 3.06
CA LEU A 68 -7.34 8.20 2.79
C LEU A 68 -5.90 8.07 3.28
N ALA A 69 -5.68 7.52 4.48
CA ALA A 69 -4.34 7.32 5.02
C ALA A 69 -3.50 6.39 4.13
N MET A 70 -4.07 5.26 3.71
CA MET A 70 -3.35 4.30 2.85
C MET A 70 -3.16 4.84 1.43
N THR A 71 -4.10 5.63 0.90
CA THR A 71 -3.93 6.33 -0.38
C THR A 71 -2.80 7.36 -0.31
N GLY A 72 -2.75 8.18 0.75
CA GLY A 72 -1.68 9.15 0.93
C GLY A 72 -0.30 8.49 1.02
N LEU A 73 -0.18 7.43 1.82
CA LEU A 73 1.06 6.67 1.96
C LEU A 73 1.45 5.99 0.63
N GLY A 74 0.50 5.34 -0.03
CA GLY A 74 0.73 4.68 -1.31
C GLY A 74 1.14 5.67 -2.41
N LEU A 75 0.45 6.80 -2.55
CA LEU A 75 0.79 7.81 -3.56
C LEU A 75 2.17 8.44 -3.29
N SER A 76 2.49 8.72 -2.04
CA SER A 76 3.81 9.26 -1.67
C SER A 76 4.92 8.30 -2.07
N SER A 77 4.83 7.02 -1.65
CA SER A 77 5.82 6.01 -2.00
C SER A 77 5.86 5.70 -3.49
N PHE A 78 4.73 5.83 -4.20
CA PHE A 78 4.67 5.61 -5.65
C PHE A 78 5.40 6.72 -6.42
N VAL A 79 5.22 7.98 -6.05
CA VAL A 79 5.91 9.11 -6.69
C VAL A 79 7.41 8.99 -6.51
N GLU A 80 7.87 8.70 -5.29
CA GLU A 80 9.30 8.50 -4.97
C GLU A 80 9.87 7.31 -5.74
N PHE A 81 9.14 6.19 -5.80
CA PHE A 81 9.52 5.03 -6.60
C PHE A 81 9.65 5.36 -8.10
N VAL A 82 8.72 6.13 -8.67
CA VAL A 82 8.76 6.55 -10.08
C VAL A 82 9.93 7.51 -10.33
N GLU A 83 10.21 8.45 -9.43
CA GLU A 83 11.35 9.37 -9.52
C GLU A 83 12.68 8.60 -9.55
N ILE A 84 12.81 7.60 -8.68
CA ILE A 84 13.95 6.69 -8.62
C ILE A 84 14.09 5.84 -9.90
N LEU A 85 12.98 5.37 -10.47
CA LEU A 85 12.97 4.55 -11.69
C LEU A 85 13.37 5.35 -12.94
N ILE A 86 12.89 6.59 -13.06
CA ILE A 86 13.19 7.47 -14.20
C ILE A 86 14.66 7.96 -14.15
N GLY A 87 15.36 7.75 -13.04
CA GLY A 87 16.74 8.18 -12.90
C GLY A 87 16.86 9.70 -12.82
N LEU A 88 15.76 10.40 -12.50
CA LEU A 88 15.76 11.78 -12.02
C LEU A 88 16.33 11.79 -10.61
N HIS A 89 17.59 11.36 -10.47
CA HIS A 89 18.38 11.76 -9.33
C HIS A 89 18.54 13.28 -9.44
N LYS A 90 17.74 14.02 -8.67
CA LYS A 90 18.31 15.21 -8.05
C LYS A 90 19.38 14.65 -7.12
N GLU A 91 20.62 14.61 -7.60
CA GLU A 91 21.75 14.54 -6.69
C GLU A 91 21.51 15.65 -5.68
N ARG A 92 21.18 15.28 -4.45
CA ARG A 92 21.46 16.14 -3.31
C ARG A 92 22.97 16.14 -3.20
N LYS A 93 23.61 16.90 -4.09
CA LYS A 93 25.01 17.33 -3.98
C LYS A 93 25.24 17.71 -2.52
N ASN A 94 26.31 17.15 -1.96
CA ASN A 94 27.12 17.74 -0.90
C ASN A 94 26.64 19.11 -0.43
N GLN A 95 25.95 19.15 0.71
CA GLN A 95 25.89 20.28 1.64
C GLN A 95 25.57 19.63 3.00
N LEU A 96 26.45 19.55 3.99
CA LEU A 96 27.73 20.19 4.31
C LEU A 96 28.55 19.20 5.16
#